data_AF-I3XSG4-F1
#
_entry.id   AF-I3XSG4-F1
#
_cell.length_a   1.000
_cell.length_b   1.000
_cell.length_c   1.000
_cell.angle_alpha   90.00
_cell.angle_beta   90.00
_cell.angle_gamma   90.00
#
_symmetry.space_group_name_H-M   'P 1'
#
loop_
_entity.id
_entity.type
_entity.pdbx_description
1 polymer ?
#
loop_
_entity_poly.entity_id
_entity_poly.type
_entity_poly.pdbx_seq_one_letter_code
_entity_poly.pdbx_strand_id
1 'polypeptide(L)'
;MRNTSNNIFVEIALNLGVDVAEKLEAGERVEGQQAWLIMDLLMQRHRTTILFEDEEIGENMECYAIAFRVGGNHVFYLLKTGEESSCWITTSSKDEVLKNIQLLEDSIRKCSG
;
A
#
# COMPACT_ATOMS: atom_id res chain seq x y z
N MET A 1 -2.21 -28.78 12.22
CA MET A 1 -1.19 -27.83 11.73
C MET A 1 -1.90 -26.50 11.54
N ARG A 2 -1.51 -25.44 12.26
CA ARG A 2 -2.14 -24.12 12.12
C ARG A 2 -1.76 -23.55 10.75
N ASN A 3 -2.77 -23.11 9.99
CA ASN A 3 -2.65 -22.39 8.72
C ASN A 3 -1.62 -21.25 8.83
N THR A 4 -0.41 -21.47 8.36
CA THR A 4 0.55 -20.40 8.03
C THR A 4 0.23 -19.74 6.68
N SER A 5 -0.76 -20.27 5.96
CA SER A 5 -1.22 -19.90 4.61
C SER A 5 -2.03 -18.60 4.52
N ASN A 6 -1.95 -17.69 5.49
CA ASN A 6 -2.74 -16.45 5.48
C ASN A 6 -2.00 -15.23 6.08
N ASN A 7 -0.67 -15.30 6.23
CA ASN A 7 0.11 -14.14 6.69
C ASN A 7 0.74 -13.44 5.48
N ILE A 8 0.23 -12.23 5.18
CA ILE A 8 0.69 -11.39 4.07
C ILE A 8 2.20 -11.08 4.15
N PHE A 9 2.75 -10.93 5.35
CA PHE A 9 4.16 -10.61 5.55
C PHE A 9 5.07 -11.81 5.26
N VAL A 10 4.62 -13.03 5.57
CA VAL A 10 5.34 -14.26 5.19
C VAL A 10 5.40 -14.40 3.68
N GLU A 11 4.31 -14.09 2.98
CA GLU A 11 4.30 -14.12 1.51
C GLU A 11 5.21 -13.06 0.90
N ILE A 12 5.19 -11.83 1.43
CA ILE A 12 6.11 -10.77 1.01
C ILE A 12 7.56 -11.20 1.25
N ALA A 13 7.88 -11.78 2.41
CA ALA A 13 9.22 -12.24 2.74
C ALA A 13 9.72 -13.30 1.75
N LEU A 14 8.86 -14.25 1.37
CA LEU A 14 9.19 -15.33 0.45
C LEU A 14 9.38 -14.87 -1.01
N ASN A 15 8.69 -13.81 -1.44
CA ASN A 15 8.70 -13.37 -2.84
C ASN A 15 9.61 -12.15 -3.07
N LEU A 16 9.71 -11.24 -2.10
CA LEU A 16 10.34 -9.93 -2.23
C LEU A 16 11.48 -9.69 -1.22
N GLY A 17 11.65 -10.58 -0.24
CA GLY A 17 12.74 -10.56 0.73
C GLY A 17 12.31 -10.19 2.14
N VAL A 18 13.04 -10.71 3.13
CA VAL A 18 12.74 -10.55 4.56
C VAL A 18 12.76 -9.08 4.98
N ASP A 19 13.79 -8.33 4.56
CA ASP A 19 13.93 -6.91 4.91
C ASP A 19 12.72 -6.05 4.47
N VAL A 20 12.11 -6.39 3.33
CA VAL A 20 10.91 -5.71 2.82
C VAL A 20 9.71 -6.03 3.70
N ALA A 21 9.54 -7.30 4.07
CA ALA A 21 8.46 -7.74 4.93
C ALA A 21 8.57 -7.12 6.34
N GLU A 22 9.77 -7.09 6.93
CA GLU A 22 10.02 -6.51 8.26
C GLU A 22 9.69 -5.02 8.29
N LYS A 23 10.08 -4.26 7.26
CA LYS A 23 9.71 -2.84 7.13
C LYS A 23 8.20 -2.66 7.14
N LEU A 24 7.49 -3.42 6.31
CA LEU A 24 6.03 -3.29 6.21
C LEU A 24 5.31 -3.75 7.49
N GLU A 25 5.83 -4.79 8.15
CA GLU A 25 5.28 -5.25 9.44
C GLU A 25 5.48 -4.20 10.55
N ALA A 26 6.58 -3.45 10.50
CA ALA A 26 6.83 -2.29 11.36
C ALA A 26 6.03 -1.03 10.98
N GLY A 27 5.29 -1.05 9.87
CA GLY A 27 4.55 0.10 9.34
C GLY A 27 5.44 1.13 8.63
N GLU A 28 6.68 0.77 8.30
CA GLU A 28 7.61 1.61 7.55
C GLU A 28 7.29 1.61 6.06
N ARG A 29 7.79 2.63 5.35
CA ARG A 29 7.60 2.76 3.90
C ARG A 29 8.60 1.91 3.13
N VAL A 30 8.11 1.38 2.01
CA VAL A 30 8.92 0.78 0.95
C VAL A 30 8.72 1.62 -0.31
N GLU A 31 9.83 1.95 -0.99
CA GLU A 31 9.85 2.97 -2.05
C GLU A 31 10.20 2.38 -3.42
N GLY A 32 9.88 3.15 -4.46
CA GLY A 32 10.21 2.86 -5.85
C GLY A 32 9.50 1.63 -6.40
N GLN A 33 10.16 0.92 -7.31
CA GLN A 33 9.59 -0.24 -8.00
C GLN A 33 9.09 -1.33 -7.04
N GLN A 34 9.71 -1.48 -5.86
CA GLN A 34 9.27 -2.47 -4.87
C GLN A 34 7.84 -2.20 -4.39
N ALA A 35 7.43 -0.93 -4.27
CA ALA A 35 6.09 -0.56 -3.83
C ALA A 35 5.00 -1.16 -4.74
N TRP A 36 5.24 -1.12 -6.05
CA TRP A 36 4.37 -1.71 -7.06
C TRP A 36 4.37 -3.24 -7.03
N LEU A 37 5.55 -3.86 -6.90
CA LEU A 37 5.66 -5.32 -6.81
C LEU A 37 4.92 -5.88 -5.60
N ILE A 38 4.90 -5.15 -4.48
CA ILE A 38 4.13 -5.52 -3.29
C ILE A 38 2.63 -5.44 -3.59
N MET A 39 2.18 -4.35 -4.22
CA MET A 39 0.78 -4.18 -4.62
C MET A 39 0.31 -5.34 -5.51
N ASP A 40 1.08 -5.63 -6.57
CA ASP A 40 0.77 -6.70 -7.52
C ASP A 40 0.70 -8.05 -6.83
N LEU A 41 1.67 -8.36 -5.98
CA LEU A 41 1.68 -9.61 -5.20
C LEU A 41 0.41 -9.73 -4.35
N LEU A 42 0.04 -8.68 -3.61
CA LEU A 42 -1.10 -8.69 -2.70
C LEU A 42 -2.43 -8.79 -3.45
N MET A 43 -2.61 -8.04 -4.55
CA MET A 43 -3.84 -8.08 -5.35
C MET A 43 -4.03 -9.40 -6.10
N GLN A 44 -2.94 -10.06 -6.51
CA GLN A 44 -3.00 -11.36 -7.18
C GLN A 44 -3.27 -12.53 -6.23
N ARG A 45 -2.75 -12.45 -4.99
CA ARG A 45 -2.79 -13.57 -4.04
C ARG A 45 -3.95 -13.50 -3.05
N HIS A 46 -4.47 -12.31 -2.78
CA HIS A 46 -5.50 -12.11 -1.78
C HIS A 46 -6.76 -11.52 -2.38
N ARG A 47 -7.91 -11.84 -1.77
CA ARG A 47 -9.12 -11.08 -2.03
C ARG A 47 -8.97 -9.70 -1.40
N THR A 48 -8.90 -8.68 -2.25
CA THR A 48 -8.79 -7.29 -1.82
C THR A 48 -10.15 -6.59 -1.83
N THR A 49 -10.27 -5.51 -1.06
CA THR A 49 -11.41 -4.60 -1.12
C THR A 49 -10.86 -3.18 -1.14
N ILE A 50 -11.04 -2.50 -2.26
CA ILE A 50 -10.59 -1.10 -2.44
C ILE A 50 -11.37 -0.22 -1.47
N LEU A 51 -10.63 0.59 -0.72
CA LEU A 51 -11.16 1.57 0.24
C LEU A 51 -11.07 2.98 -0.30
N PHE A 52 -10.03 3.24 -1.09
CA PHE A 52 -9.74 4.51 -1.73
C PHE A 52 -8.93 4.22 -2.99
N GLU A 53 -9.25 4.90 -4.08
CA GLU A 53 -8.45 4.91 -5.29
C GLU A 53 -8.71 6.24 -5.99
N ASP A 54 -7.64 6.95 -6.32
CA ASP A 54 -7.71 8.25 -6.99
C ASP A 54 -6.48 8.47 -7.86
N GLU A 55 -6.68 9.20 -8.94
CA GLU A 55 -5.65 9.52 -9.93
C GLU A 55 -5.86 10.97 -10.38
N GLU A 56 -4.77 11.74 -10.38
CA GLU A 56 -4.75 13.11 -10.85
C GLU A 56 -3.59 13.34 -11.81
N ILE A 57 -3.89 14.04 -12.91
CA ILE A 57 -2.91 14.41 -13.93
C ILE A 57 -2.77 15.93 -13.92
N GLY A 58 -1.73 16.42 -13.26
CA GLY A 58 -1.32 17.82 -13.29
C GLY A 58 -0.52 18.15 -14.56
N GLU A 59 -0.20 19.44 -14.75
CA GLU A 59 0.45 19.93 -15.98
C GLU A 59 1.80 19.23 -16.30
N ASN A 60 2.53 18.77 -15.29
CA ASN A 60 3.84 18.11 -15.44
C ASN A 60 4.02 16.89 -14.52
N MET A 61 2.96 16.40 -13.88
CA MET A 61 3.06 15.34 -12.88
C MET A 61 1.80 14.49 -12.84
N GLU A 62 1.98 13.18 -12.87
CA GLU A 62 0.93 12.20 -12.64
C GLU A 62 1.01 11.71 -11.19
N CYS A 63 -0.13 11.69 -10.52
CA CYS A 63 -0.25 11.16 -9.18
C CYS A 63 -1.32 10.09 -9.12
N TYR A 64 -1.00 9.01 -8.43
CA TYR A 64 -1.89 7.88 -8.24
C TYR A 64 -1.83 7.44 -6.79
N ALA A 65 -2.98 7.14 -6.20
CA ALA A 65 -3.05 6.63 -4.85
C ALA A 65 -4.12 5.57 -4.74
N ILE A 66 -3.80 4.49 -4.02
CA ILE A 66 -4.74 3.40 -3.76
C ILE A 66 -4.56 2.90 -2.34
N ALA A 67 -5.69 2.57 -1.71
CA ALA A 67 -5.73 1.84 -0.46
C ALA A 67 -6.72 0.68 -0.56
N PHE A 68 -6.32 -0.51 -0.10
CA PHE A 68 -7.22 -1.66 -0.05
C PHE A 68 -6.99 -2.54 1.17
N ARG A 69 -8.06 -3.17 1.64
CA ARG A 69 -8.00 -4.15 2.72
C ARG A 69 -7.41 -5.46 2.21
N VAL A 70 -6.49 -6.05 2.98
CA VAL A 70 -5.79 -7.30 2.66
C VAL A 70 -5.53 -8.12 3.93
N GLY A 71 -5.52 -9.45 3.82
CA GLY A 71 -5.28 -10.34 4.97
C GLY A 71 -6.31 -10.24 6.11
N GLY A 72 -7.48 -9.63 5.87
CA GLY A 72 -8.57 -9.48 6.83
C GLY A 72 -8.41 -8.33 7.83
N ASN A 73 -7.21 -8.11 8.37
CA ASN A 73 -6.93 -7.12 9.42
C ASN A 73 -5.89 -6.07 9.03
N HIS A 74 -5.46 -6.02 7.77
CA HIS A 74 -4.49 -5.04 7.28
C HIS A 74 -5.07 -4.20 6.15
N VAL A 75 -4.49 -3.02 5.97
CA VAL A 75 -4.74 -2.15 4.83
C VAL A 75 -3.40 -1.82 4.20
N PHE A 76 -3.31 -2.04 2.90
CA PHE A 76 -2.20 -1.62 2.07
C PHE A 76 -2.50 -0.24 1.51
N TYR A 77 -1.47 0.60 1.43
CA TYR A 77 -1.52 1.93 0.86
C TYR A 77 -0.38 2.08 -0.14
N LEU A 78 -0.65 2.68 -1.29
CA LEU A 78 0.33 3.09 -2.27
C LEU A 78 0.06 4.54 -2.65
N LEU A 79 1.14 5.32 -2.78
CA LEU A 79 1.14 6.67 -3.29
C LEU A 79 2.25 6.78 -4.35
N LYS A 80 1.90 7.28 -5.53
CA LYS A 80 2.79 7.66 -6.62
C LYS A 80 2.66 9.16 -6.85
N THR A 81 3.78 9.86 -6.95
CA THR A 81 3.86 11.28 -7.30
C THR A 81 5.01 11.48 -8.28
N GLY A 82 4.70 11.71 -9.56
CA GLY A 82 5.71 11.74 -10.61
C GLY A 82 6.44 10.40 -10.71
N GLU A 83 7.77 10.41 -10.66
CA GLU A 83 8.60 9.19 -10.71
C GLU A 83 8.74 8.49 -9.34
N GLU A 84 8.29 9.13 -8.26
CA GLU A 84 8.40 8.59 -6.92
C GLU A 84 7.17 7.74 -6.59
N SER A 85 7.40 6.62 -5.91
CA SER A 85 6.34 5.78 -5.37
C SER A 85 6.73 5.25 -4.00
N SER A 86 5.74 5.13 -3.11
CA SER A 86 5.94 4.55 -1.80
C SER A 86 4.68 3.81 -1.35
N CYS A 87 4.87 2.67 -0.69
CA CYS A 87 3.79 1.92 -0.07
C CYS A 87 4.08 1.64 1.39
N TRP A 88 3.03 1.37 2.16
CA TRP A 88 3.10 0.90 3.53
C TRP A 88 1.85 0.08 3.88
N ILE A 89 1.91 -0.65 4.98
CA ILE A 89 0.81 -1.46 5.50
C ILE A 89 0.53 -1.06 6.94
N THR A 90 -0.74 -0.93 7.31
CA THR A 90 -1.15 -0.70 8.69
C THR A 90 -2.27 -1.66 9.10
N THR A 91 -2.60 -1.66 10.39
CA THR A 91 -3.78 -2.39 10.88
C THR A 91 -5.06 -1.73 10.39
N SER A 92 -6.10 -2.52 10.16
CA SER A 92 -7.42 -2.04 9.71
C SER A 92 -8.23 -1.33 10.80
N SER A 93 -7.57 -0.70 11.79
CA SER A 93 -8.24 0.11 12.80
C SER A 93 -8.84 1.36 12.13
N LYS A 94 -10.04 1.76 12.55
CA LYS A 94 -10.77 2.85 11.87
C LYS A 94 -9.97 4.15 11.83
N ASP A 95 -9.32 4.49 12.94
CA ASP A 95 -8.58 5.75 13.06
C ASP A 95 -7.32 5.77 12.19
N GLU A 96 -6.56 4.66 12.15
CA GLU A 96 -5.42 4.54 11.23
C GLU A 96 -5.86 4.58 9.77
N VAL A 97 -6.96 3.90 9.43
CA VAL A 97 -7.48 3.91 8.06
C VAL A 97 -7.86 5.31 7.62
N LEU A 98 -8.62 6.05 8.44
CA LEU A 98 -9.02 7.43 8.13
C LEU A 98 -7.80 8.35 8.00
N LYS A 99 -6.85 8.27 8.93
CA LYS A 99 -5.62 9.06 8.89
C LYS A 99 -4.83 8.84 7.61
N ASN A 100 -4.66 7.58 7.19
CA ASN A 100 -3.87 7.25 6.00
C ASN A 100 -4.62 7.60 4.70
N ILE A 101 -5.95 7.43 4.65
CA ILE A 101 -6.75 7.90 3.50
C ILE A 101 -6.65 9.43 3.38
N GLN A 102 -6.75 10.18 4.47
CA GLN A 102 -6.59 11.64 4.44
C GLN A 102 -5.21 12.04 3.90
N LEU A 103 -4.16 11.30 4.27
CA LEU A 103 -2.81 11.52 3.77
C LEU A 103 -2.73 11.31 2.25
N LEU A 104 -3.37 10.26 1.72
CA LEU A 104 -3.45 10.01 0.29
C LEU A 104 -4.19 11.14 -0.43
N GLU A 105 -5.39 11.51 0.04
CA GLU A 105 -6.17 12.61 -0.53
C GLU A 105 -5.39 13.94 -0.54
N ASP A 106 -4.74 14.29 0.57
CA ASP A 106 -3.96 15.52 0.68
C ASP A 106 -2.72 15.50 -0.24
N SER A 107 -2.20 14.32 -0.55
CA SER A 107 -1.07 14.16 -1.48
C SER A 107 -1.55 14.31 -2.92
N ILE A 108 -2.66 13.68 -3.29
CA ILE A 108 -3.29 13.80 -4.61
C ILE A 108 -3.69 15.26 -4.88
N ARG A 109 -4.34 15.94 -3.93
CA ARG A 109 -4.74 17.36 -4.08
C ARG A 109 -3.56 18.30 -4.35
N LYS A 110 -2.37 18.01 -3.82
CA LYS A 110 -1.17 18.81 -4.09
C LYS A 110 -0.65 18.63 -5.52
N CYS A 111 -1.02 17.55 -6.19
CA CYS A 111 -0.63 17.31 -7.58
C CYS A 111 -1.44 18.13 -8.59
N SER A 112 -2.64 18.55 -8.21
CA SER A 112 -3.56 19.31 -9.06
C SER A 112 -3.17 20.79 -9.22
N GLY A 113 -2.26 21.33 -8.39
CA GLY A 113 -1.84 22.74 -8.39
C GLY A 113 -2.64 23.62 -7.44
#